data_AF-A0A3C0FDH2-F1
#
_entry.id   AF-A0A3C0FDH2-F1
#
_cell.length_a   1.000
_cell.length_b   1.000
_cell.length_c   1.000
_cell.angle_alpha   90.00
_cell.angle_beta   90.00
_cell.angle_gamma   90.00
#
_symmetry.space_group_name_H-M   'P 1'
#
loop_
_entity.id
_entity.type
_entity.pdbx_description
1 polymer ?
#
loop_
_entity_poly.entity_id
_entity_poly.type
_entity_poly.pdbx_seq_one_letter_code
_entity_poly.pdbx_strand_id
1 'polypeptide(L)'
;MSVRADLILKHGTIHTLVPGREPVEALAVKSGRVLAAGGNREIGEYAGPHTRTVDLGQCTALPGVIDSHLHLLAFGHTLVQLELSQVRSIAQLQDLVRRRAAAMSPGDWILGWGWDQELFAEGVYPSRYH
;
A
#
# COMPACT_ATOMS: atom_id res chain seq x y z
N MET A 1 21.71 31.76 -10.35
CA MET A 1 21.10 31.30 -9.09
C MET A 1 21.39 29.82 -8.93
N SER A 2 21.89 29.39 -7.77
CA SER A 2 22.16 27.97 -7.51
C SER A 2 20.83 27.25 -7.19
N VAL A 3 20.59 26.10 -7.82
CA VAL A 3 19.35 25.32 -7.64
C VAL A 3 19.27 24.81 -6.19
N ARG A 4 18.07 24.85 -5.59
CA ARG A 4 17.81 24.36 -4.22
C ARG A 4 16.76 23.27 -4.22
N ALA A 5 17.02 22.20 -3.49
CA ALA A 5 16.11 21.07 -3.32
C ALA A 5 14.89 21.44 -2.47
N ASP A 6 13.76 20.79 -2.72
CA ASP A 6 12.57 20.87 -1.85
C ASP A 6 12.67 19.84 -0.72
N LEU A 7 13.27 18.68 -1.01
CA LEU A 7 13.48 17.58 -0.06
C LEU A 7 14.91 17.02 -0.20
N ILE A 8 15.54 16.74 0.93
CA ILE A 8 16.78 15.95 1.02
C ILE A 8 16.53 14.77 1.95
N LEU A 9 16.82 13.56 1.47
CA LEU A 9 17.00 12.37 2.30
C LEU A 9 18.50 12.20 2.55
N LYS A 10 18.93 11.95 3.80
CA LYS A 10 20.34 11.83 4.15
C LYS A 10 20.60 10.79 5.24
N HIS A 11 21.87 10.43 5.41
CA HIS A 11 22.39 9.52 6.42
C HIS A 11 21.71 8.15 6.43
N GLY A 12 21.34 7.60 5.27
CA GLY A 12 20.78 6.25 5.16
C GLY A 12 21.34 5.49 3.98
N THR A 13 20.81 4.30 3.73
CA THR A 13 21.16 3.50 2.54
C THR A 13 20.09 3.70 1.47
N ILE A 14 20.44 4.31 0.34
CA ILE A 14 19.49 4.61 -0.73
C ILE A 14 19.86 3.80 -1.97
N HIS A 15 19.03 2.82 -2.32
CA HIS A 15 19.21 2.07 -3.56
C HIS A 15 18.49 2.79 -4.70
N THR A 16 19.21 3.25 -5.72
CA THR A 16 18.58 3.87 -6.90
C THR A 16 18.12 2.85 -7.94
N LEU A 17 18.53 1.59 -7.79
CA LEU A 17 18.32 0.47 -8.73
C LEU A 17 18.75 0.79 -10.18
N VAL A 18 19.75 1.67 -10.33
CA VAL A 18 20.40 1.89 -11.63
C VAL A 18 21.39 0.75 -11.84
N PRO A 19 21.34 0.00 -12.95
CA PRO A 19 22.24 -1.13 -13.18
C PRO A 19 23.72 -0.74 -13.01
N GLY A 20 24.45 -1.52 -12.22
CA GLY A 20 25.87 -1.28 -11.93
C GLY A 20 26.17 -0.12 -10.98
N ARG A 21 25.16 0.49 -10.35
CA ARG A 21 25.35 1.57 -9.38
C ARG A 21 25.15 1.05 -7.96
N GLU A 22 26.15 1.29 -7.11
CA GLU A 22 26.09 1.02 -5.68
C GLU A 22 25.06 1.92 -4.96
N PRO A 23 24.57 1.51 -3.77
CA PRO A 23 23.75 2.37 -2.92
C PRO A 23 24.46 3.68 -2.57
N VAL A 24 23.69 4.75 -2.40
CA VAL A 24 24.19 6.08 -2.02
C VAL A 24 23.66 6.50 -0.66
N GLU A 25 24.25 7.54 -0.08
CA GLU A 25 23.93 7.95 1.29
C GLU A 25 22.83 9.02 1.38
N ALA A 26 22.66 9.79 0.30
CA ALA A 26 21.76 10.93 0.27
C ALA A 26 21.15 11.15 -1.12
N LEU A 27 19.97 11.79 -1.14
CA LEU A 27 19.22 12.08 -2.35
C LEU A 27 18.50 13.42 -2.22
N ALA A 28 18.63 14.29 -3.22
CA ALA A 28 17.94 15.57 -3.34
C ALA A 28 16.78 15.47 -4.34
N VAL A 29 15.64 16.07 -4.01
CA VAL A 29 14.43 16.13 -4.85
C VAL A 29 14.06 17.59 -5.10
N LYS A 30 13.70 17.90 -6.35
CA LYS A 30 13.14 19.20 -6.76
C LYS A 30 11.91 18.96 -7.64
N SER A 31 10.78 19.56 -7.28
CA SER A 31 9.52 19.47 -8.01
C SER A 31 9.09 18.02 -8.31
N GLY A 32 9.22 17.14 -7.30
CA GLY A 32 8.87 15.72 -7.41
C GLY A 32 9.84 14.85 -8.23
N ARG A 33 10.97 15.40 -8.68
CA ARG A 33 12.01 14.66 -9.43
C ARG A 33 13.31 14.58 -8.64
N VAL A 34 14.01 13.47 -8.78
CA VAL A 34 15.37 13.33 -8.24
C VAL A 34 16.28 14.33 -8.95
N LEU A 35 16.83 15.27 -8.19
CA LEU A 35 17.77 16.28 -8.67
C LEU A 35 19.20 15.73 -8.69
N ALA A 36 19.59 15.06 -7.61
CA ALA A 36 20.90 14.43 -7.44
C ALA A 36 20.82 13.31 -6.40
N ALA A 37 21.74 12.35 -6.48
CA ALA A 37 21.88 11.26 -5.51
C ALA A 37 23.37 10.90 -5.38
N GLY A 38 23.87 10.80 -4.16
CA GLY A 38 25.31 10.76 -3.88
C GLY A 38 25.63 10.76 -2.38
N GLY A 39 26.80 11.27 -2.03
CA GLY A 39 27.26 11.33 -0.63
C GLY A 39 26.55 12.44 0.17
N ASN A 40 26.48 12.29 1.49
CA ASN A 40 25.80 13.24 2.37
C ASN A 40 26.26 14.70 2.20
N ARG A 41 27.57 14.92 2.06
CA ARG A 41 28.16 16.25 1.92
C ARG A 41 27.77 16.91 0.59
N GLU A 42 27.94 16.19 -0.52
CA GLU A 42 27.63 16.67 -1.88
C GLU A 42 26.14 17.03 -2.00
N ILE A 43 25.26 16.15 -1.52
CA ILE A 43 23.81 16.39 -1.57
C ILE A 43 23.40 17.52 -0.63
N GLY A 44 24.11 17.72 0.49
CA GLY A 44 23.89 18.83 1.41
C GLY A 44 24.05 20.22 0.76
N GLU A 45 24.83 20.36 -0.31
CA GLU A 45 25.02 21.64 -1.01
C GLU A 45 23.75 22.16 -1.70
N TYR A 46 22.79 21.27 -1.97
CA TYR A 46 21.48 21.62 -2.52
C TYR A 46 20.50 22.17 -1.47
N ALA A 47 20.86 22.14 -0.19
CA ALA A 47 20.01 22.63 0.89
C ALA A 47 19.84 24.16 0.82
N GLY A 48 18.62 24.63 1.04
CA GLY A 48 18.27 26.04 1.16
C GLY A 48 17.25 26.28 2.29
N PRO A 49 16.84 27.54 2.50
CA PRO A 49 15.97 27.93 3.61
C PRO A 49 14.61 27.20 3.67
N HIS A 50 14.15 26.66 2.54
CA HIS A 50 12.88 25.94 2.42
C HIS A 50 13.04 24.44 2.18
N THR A 51 14.27 23.92 2.20
CA THR A 51 14.51 22.50 1.97
C THR A 51 14.11 21.69 3.20
N ARG A 52 13.15 20.78 3.04
CA ARG A 52 12.86 19.78 4.05
C ARG A 52 13.99 18.74 4.06
N THR A 53 14.58 18.48 5.22
CA THR A 53 15.58 17.42 5.36
C THR A 53 15.02 16.28 6.19
N VAL A 54 15.18 15.05 5.72
CA VAL A 54 14.81 13.81 6.43
C VAL A 54 16.09 13.02 6.68
N ASP A 55 16.36 12.77 7.95
CA ASP A 55 17.44 11.88 8.38
C ASP A 55 16.91 10.44 8.40
N LEU A 56 17.55 9.55 7.65
CA LEU A 56 17.15 8.16 7.53
C LEU A 56 17.78 7.28 8.61
N GLY A 57 18.90 7.67 9.21
CA GLY A 57 19.63 6.86 10.18
C GLY A 57 19.93 5.43 9.69
N GLN A 58 19.30 4.44 10.31
CA GLN A 58 19.47 3.02 9.94
C GLN A 58 18.45 2.52 8.91
N CYS A 59 17.57 3.40 8.42
CA CYS A 59 16.57 3.04 7.42
C CYS A 59 17.15 3.01 6.00
N THR A 60 16.53 2.17 5.17
CA THR A 60 16.84 2.04 3.74
C THR A 60 15.74 2.68 2.90
N ALA A 61 16.12 3.46 1.89
CA ALA A 61 15.20 3.99 0.89
C ALA A 61 15.34 3.23 -0.44
N LEU A 62 14.18 2.90 -1.03
CA LEU A 62 14.04 2.19 -2.30
C LEU A 62 13.17 3.01 -3.25
N PRO A 63 13.26 2.80 -4.58
CA PRO A 63 12.27 3.33 -5.50
C PRO A 63 10.88 2.82 -5.12
N GLY A 64 9.85 3.64 -5.36
CA GLY A 64 8.48 3.22 -5.15
C GLY A 64 8.15 1.96 -5.96
N VAL A 65 7.33 1.07 -5.40
CA VAL A 65 6.90 -0.14 -6.08
C VAL A 65 6.03 0.23 -7.29
N ILE A 66 6.31 -0.38 -8.43
CA ILE A 66 5.52 -0.23 -9.65
C ILE A 66 4.84 -1.57 -9.93
N ASP A 67 3.52 -1.60 -9.84
CA ASP A 67 2.70 -2.72 -10.28
C ASP A 67 2.33 -2.52 -11.76
N SER A 68 2.83 -3.42 -12.62
CA SER A 68 2.62 -3.34 -14.07
C SER A 68 1.29 -3.93 -14.53
N HIS A 69 0.59 -4.66 -13.67
CA HIS A 69 -0.65 -5.34 -14.03
C HIS A 69 -1.55 -5.54 -12.82
N LEU A 70 -2.48 -4.60 -12.63
CA LEU A 70 -3.47 -4.63 -11.57
C LEU A 70 -4.87 -4.33 -12.11
N HIS A 71 -5.84 -5.18 -11.77
CA HIS A 71 -7.25 -4.85 -11.92
C HIS A 71 -7.71 -3.96 -10.75
N LEU A 72 -7.34 -2.68 -10.78
CA LEU A 72 -7.47 -1.77 -9.63
C LEU A 72 -8.91 -1.68 -9.10
N LEU A 73 -9.91 -1.59 -9.98
CA LEU A 73 -11.31 -1.54 -9.55
C LEU A 73 -11.76 -2.83 -8.90
N ALA A 74 -11.39 -3.99 -9.46
CA ALA A 74 -11.72 -5.28 -8.87
C ALA A 74 -11.08 -5.44 -7.49
N PHE A 75 -9.81 -5.05 -7.33
CA PHE A 75 -9.14 -5.03 -6.04
C PHE A 75 -9.82 -4.06 -5.05
N GLY A 76 -10.17 -2.85 -5.49
CA GLY A 76 -10.92 -1.91 -4.66
C GLY A 76 -12.27 -2.49 -4.17
N HIS A 77 -12.95 -3.25 -5.03
CA HIS A 77 -14.18 -3.95 -4.66
C HIS A 77 -13.94 -5.03 -3.60
N THR A 78 -12.87 -5.82 -3.65
CA THR A 78 -12.63 -6.86 -2.63
C THR A 78 -12.40 -6.28 -1.24
N LEU A 79 -11.87 -5.05 -1.12
CA LEU A 79 -11.64 -4.37 0.14
C LEU A 79 -12.92 -3.92 0.87
N VAL A 80 -14.04 -3.78 0.14
CA VAL A 80 -15.33 -3.33 0.70
C VAL A 80 -16.38 -4.45 0.76
N GLN A 81 -16.08 -5.59 0.15
CA GLN A 81 -16.90 -6.79 0.19
C GLN A 81 -16.71 -7.54 1.51
N LEU A 82 -17.68 -8.40 1.85
CA LEU A 82 -17.50 -9.35 2.94
C LEU A 82 -16.44 -10.38 2.56
N GLU A 83 -15.35 -10.39 3.32
CA GLU A 83 -14.34 -11.45 3.29
C GLU A 83 -14.87 -12.61 4.16
N LEU A 84 -15.07 -13.79 3.57
CA LEU A 84 -15.72 -14.93 4.21
C LEU A 84 -14.81 -16.18 4.30
N SER A 85 -13.52 -16.09 3.96
CA SER A 85 -12.59 -17.25 4.01
C SER A 85 -12.37 -17.81 5.41
N GLN A 86 -12.60 -17.00 6.45
CA GLN A 86 -12.48 -17.42 7.84
C GLN A 86 -13.79 -17.91 8.47
N VAL A 87 -14.88 -17.94 7.70
CA VAL A 87 -16.18 -18.43 8.18
C VAL A 87 -16.17 -19.95 8.30
N ARG A 88 -16.79 -20.47 9.37
CA ARG A 88 -16.80 -21.92 9.69
C ARG A 88 -18.21 -22.50 9.84
N SER A 89 -19.25 -21.73 9.57
CA SER A 89 -20.63 -22.25 9.53
C SER A 89 -21.57 -21.34 8.75
N ILE A 90 -22.71 -21.88 8.33
CA ILE A 90 -23.78 -21.09 7.70
C ILE A 90 -24.30 -20.04 8.67
N ALA A 91 -24.43 -20.37 9.95
CA ALA A 91 -24.87 -19.43 10.98
C ALA A 91 -23.92 -18.22 11.12
N GLN A 92 -22.60 -18.44 11.07
CA GLN A 92 -21.61 -17.36 11.08
C GLN A 92 -21.70 -16.51 9.81
N LEU A 93 -21.86 -17.13 8.64
CA LEU A 93 -22.06 -16.43 7.37
C LEU A 93 -23.28 -15.51 7.45
N GLN A 94 -24.42 -16.03 7.93
CA GLN A 94 -25.67 -15.28 8.08
C GLN A 94 -25.51 -14.11 9.06
N ASP A 95 -24.79 -14.30 10.17
CA ASP A 95 -24.53 -13.22 11.13
C ASP A 95 -23.72 -12.08 10.52
N LEU A 96 -22.66 -12.38 9.75
CA LEU A 96 -21.87 -11.36 9.04
C LEU A 96 -22.71 -10.60 8.00
N VAL A 97 -23.52 -11.32 7.22
CA VAL A 97 -24.45 -10.72 6.25
C VAL A 97 -25.45 -9.81 6.97
N ARG A 98 -26.01 -10.25 8.10
CA ARG A 98 -26.98 -9.46 8.89
C ARG A 98 -26.36 -8.20 9.47
N ARG A 99 -25.13 -8.28 10.00
CA ARG A 99 -24.37 -7.11 10.49
C ARG A 99 -24.09 -6.12 9.36
N ARG A 100 -23.71 -6.61 8.18
CA ARG A 100 -23.48 -5.77 7.00
C ARG A 100 -24.75 -5.09 6.54
N ALA A 101 -25.87 -5.83 6.48
CA ALA A 101 -27.17 -5.30 6.11
C ALA A 101 -27.63 -4.17 7.06
N ALA A 102 -27.41 -4.33 8.36
CA ALA A 102 -27.80 -3.33 9.36
C ALA A 102 -27.08 -1.98 9.20
N ALA A 103 -25.94 -1.96 8.49
CA ALA A 103 -25.15 -0.76 8.23
C ALA A 103 -25.37 -0.16 6.82
N MET A 104 -26.35 -0.68 6.05
CA MET A 104 -26.57 -0.31 4.65
C MET A 104 -27.96 0.28 4.41
N SER A 105 -28.11 1.00 3.30
CA SER A 105 -29.40 1.54 2.89
C SER A 105 -30.24 0.45 2.19
N PRO A 106 -31.58 0.50 2.29
CA PRO A 106 -32.44 -0.38 1.52
C PRO A 106 -32.13 -0.29 0.02
N GLY A 107 -31.90 -1.44 -0.63
CA GLY A 107 -31.57 -1.53 -2.05
C GLY A 107 -30.07 -1.65 -2.34
N ASP A 108 -29.20 -1.44 -1.36
CA ASP A 108 -27.77 -1.67 -1.54
C ASP A 108 -27.46 -3.17 -1.64
N TRP A 109 -26.49 -3.52 -2.49
CA TRP A 109 -26.03 -4.89 -2.66
C TRP A 109 -25.01 -5.27 -1.60
N ILE A 110 -25.24 -6.39 -0.91
CA ILE A 110 -24.23 -7.06 -0.09
C ILE A 110 -23.48 -8.04 -0.97
N LEU A 111 -22.22 -7.75 -1.21
CA LEU A 111 -21.31 -8.59 -1.97
C LEU A 111 -20.28 -9.21 -1.02
N GLY A 112 -19.95 -10.48 -1.23
CA GLY A 112 -18.98 -11.22 -0.42
C GLY A 112 -18.30 -12.33 -1.20
N TRP A 113 -17.15 -12.78 -0.71
CA TRP A 113 -16.29 -13.76 -1.38
C TRP A 113 -15.57 -14.64 -0.37
N GLY A 114 -15.04 -15.77 -0.83
CA GLY A 114 -14.08 -16.59 -0.08
C GLY A 114 -14.66 -17.68 0.81
N TRP A 115 -15.99 -17.81 0.94
CA TRP A 115 -16.57 -18.94 1.68
C TRP A 115 -16.24 -20.27 1.01
N ASP A 116 -16.15 -21.33 1.82
CA ASP A 116 -15.90 -22.69 1.40
C ASP A 116 -16.74 -23.65 2.25
N GLN A 117 -17.61 -24.42 1.60
CA GLN A 117 -18.50 -25.38 2.26
C GLN A 117 -17.75 -26.51 2.98
N GLU A 118 -16.52 -26.83 2.56
CA GLU A 118 -15.71 -27.86 3.23
C GLU A 118 -15.23 -27.40 4.61
N LEU A 119 -15.14 -26.08 4.82
CA LEU A 119 -14.78 -25.48 6.11
C LEU A 119 -15.99 -25.25 7.02
N PHE A 120 -17.20 -25.44 6.51
CA PHE A 120 -18.43 -25.27 7.28
C PHE A 120 -18.72 -26.50 8.14
N ALA A 121 -19.11 -26.28 9.40
CA ALA A 121 -19.50 -27.34 10.31
C ALA A 121 -20.65 -28.21 9.75
N GLU A 122 -21.51 -27.62 8.92
CA GLU A 122 -22.60 -28.31 8.25
C GLU A 122 -22.14 -29.18 7.08
N GLY A 123 -20.98 -28.90 6.47
CA GLY A 123 -20.46 -29.63 5.30
C GLY A 123 -21.35 -29.52 4.06
N VAL A 124 -22.18 -28.48 3.96
CA VAL A 124 -23.10 -28.26 2.84
C VAL A 124 -22.95 -26.87 2.26
N TYR A 125 -23.29 -26.75 0.98
CA TYR A 125 -23.34 -25.46 0.32
C TYR A 125 -24.38 -24.54 0.97
N PRO A 126 -24.07 -23.24 1.18
CA PRO A 126 -25.09 -22.27 1.50
C PRO A 126 -26.11 -22.18 0.35
N SER A 127 -27.35 -21.87 0.69
CA SER A 127 -28.47 -21.83 -0.26
C SER A 127 -29.36 -20.65 0.07
N ARG A 128 -30.26 -20.30 -0.85
CA ARG A 128 -31.25 -19.24 -0.65
C ARG A 128 -32.19 -19.48 0.53
N TYR A 129 -32.33 -20.73 0.98
CA TYR A 129 -33.37 -21.16 1.92
C TYR A 129 -32.86 -21.52 3.31
N HIS A 130 -31.54 -21.55 3.51
CA HIS A 130 -30.95 -21.68 4.84
C HIS A 130 -31.14 -20.39 5.63
#